data_AF-A0A3C1X2C9-F1
#
_entry.id   AF-A0A3C1X2C9-F1
#
_cell.length_a   1.000
_cell.length_b   1.000
_cell.length_c   1.000
_cell.angle_alpha   90.00
_cell.angle_beta   90.00
_cell.angle_gamma   90.00
#
_symmetry.space_group_name_H-M   'P 1'
#
loop_
_entity.id
_entity.type
_entity.pdbx_description
1 polymer ?
#
loop_
_entity_poly.entity_id
_entity_poly.type
_entity_poly.pdbx_seq_one_letter_code
_entity_poly.pdbx_strand_id
1 'polypeptide(L)' 'RGGSDYASPVLGDGRIYYVTRGGDIYVLKPGEKLEVLAQNRLTAEQEDFSATPAISGGQLIFRSNRHLYCVSAQ' A
#
# COMPACT_ATOMS: atom_id res chain seq x y z
N ARG A 1 -17.50 -5.28 0.15
CA ARG A 1 -17.34 -6.63 -0.41
C ARG A 1 -15.85 -6.83 -0.71
N GLY A 2 -15.12 -7.54 0.14
CA GLY A 2 -13.65 -7.65 0.08
C GLY A 2 -13.14 -8.82 -0.77
N GLY A 3 -13.65 -8.97 -1.99
CA GLY A 3 -13.31 -10.11 -2.87
C GLY A 3 -12.30 -9.82 -3.97
N SER A 4 -11.81 -8.58 -4.08
CA SER A 4 -11.01 -8.12 -5.23
C SER A 4 -9.59 -7.71 -4.90
N ASP A 5 -9.25 -7.57 -3.61
CA ASP A 5 -7.95 -7.11 -3.16
C ASP A 5 -7.07 -8.30 -2.78
N TYR A 6 -6.01 -8.54 -3.55
CA TYR A 6 -5.11 -9.68 -3.37
C TYR A 6 -3.87 -9.36 -2.52
N ALA A 7 -3.54 -8.07 -2.41
CA ALA A 7 -2.36 -7.64 -1.67
C ALA A 7 -2.54 -7.88 -0.17
N SER A 8 -1.52 -8.46 0.46
CA SER A 8 -1.47 -8.57 1.92
C SER A 8 -1.04 -7.23 2.53
N PRO A 9 -1.54 -6.86 3.72
CA PRO A 9 -0.99 -5.74 4.47
C PRO A 9 0.44 -6.07 4.96
N VAL A 10 1.31 -5.06 5.04
CA VAL A 10 2.67 -5.18 5.57
C VAL A 10 2.92 -4.16 6.68
N LEU A 11 3.70 -4.55 7.70
CA LEU A 11 4.08 -3.68 8.82
C LEU A 11 5.51 -3.15 8.62
N GLY A 12 5.68 -1.84 8.67
CA GLY A 12 6.99 -1.18 8.59
C GLY A 12 6.96 0.21 9.21
N ASP A 13 8.06 0.66 9.82
CA ASP A 13 8.16 1.96 10.49
C ASP A 13 6.99 2.23 11.47
N GLY A 14 6.57 1.19 12.20
CA GLY A 14 5.45 1.26 13.15
C GLY A 14 4.05 1.46 12.53
N ARG A 15 3.91 1.36 11.20
CA ARG A 15 2.64 1.55 10.47
C ARG A 15 2.33 0.35 9.59
N ILE A 16 1.04 0.08 9.39
CA ILE A 16 0.57 -0.93 8.44
C ILE A 16 0.30 -0.24 7.10
N TYR A 17 0.82 -0.81 6.01
CA TYR A 17 0.57 -0.39 4.65
C TYR A 17 -0.28 -1.43 3.94
N TYR A 18 -1.38 -0.97 3.35
CA TYR A 18 -2.30 -1.81 2.59
C TYR A 18 -2.63 -1.13 1.27
N VAL A 19 -2.68 -1.90 0.18
CA VAL A 19 -3.06 -1.39 -1.14
C VAL A 19 -4.26 -2.18 -1.65
N THR A 20 -5.30 -1.46 -2.08
CA THR A 20 -6.44 -2.08 -2.77
C THR A 20 -6.06 -2.38 -4.21
N ARG A 21 -6.80 -3.27 -4.88
CA ARG A 21 -6.58 -3.54 -6.31
C ARG A 21 -6.72 -2.28 -7.16
N GLY A 22 -7.61 -1.36 -6.77
CA GLY A 22 -7.83 -0.09 -7.45
C GLY A 22 -6.77 1.00 -7.20
N GLY A 23 -5.71 0.68 -6.46
CA GLY A 23 -4.55 1.56 -6.24
C GLY A 23 -4.69 2.52 -5.07
N ASP A 24 -5.73 2.39 -4.23
CA ASP A 24 -5.80 3.17 -2.99
C ASP A 24 -4.88 2.55 -1.95
N ILE A 25 -3.97 3.38 -1.41
CA ILE A 25 -2.98 2.96 -0.42
C ILE A 25 -3.35 3.55 0.92
N TYR A 26 -3.57 2.68 1.90
CA TYR A 26 -3.88 3.05 3.26
C TYR A 26 -2.65 2.89 4.15
N VAL A 27 -2.39 3.93 4.95
CA VAL A 27 -1.44 3.89 6.06
C VAL A 27 -2.26 3.81 7.34
N LEU A 28 -2.13 2.72 8.08
CA LEU A 28 -2.94 2.42 9.25
C LEU A 28 -2.07 2.35 10.49
N LYS A 29 -2.64 2.75 11.63
CA LYS A 29 -2.02 2.50 12.93
C LYS A 29 -2.33 1.07 13.38
N PRO A 30 -1.34 0.29 13.85
CA PRO A 30 -1.58 -1.00 14.47
C PRO A 30 -2.41 -0.86 15.76
N GLY A 31 -3.45 -1.68 15.93
CA GLY A 31 -4.27 -1.70 17.15
C GLY A 31 -5.59 -2.47 16.99
N GLU A 32 -6.36 -2.55 18.08
CA GLU A 32 -7.66 -3.24 18.11
C GLU A 32 -8.77 -2.49 17.38
N LYS A 33 -8.59 -1.18 17.18
CA LYS A 33 -9.50 -0.31 16.46
C LYS A 33 -8.84 0.14 15.16
N LEU A 34 -9.60 0.12 14.08
CA LEU A 34 -9.17 0.64 12.79
C LEU A 34 -8.97 2.16 12.90
N GLU A 35 -7.74 2.62 12.70
CA GLU A 35 -7.38 4.04 12.66
C GLU A 35 -6.56 4.30 11.38
N VAL A 36 -7.14 5.06 10.45
CA VAL A 36 -6.50 5.44 9.18
C VAL A 36 -5.67 6.70 9.40
N LEU A 37 -4.35 6.59 9.24
CA LEU A 37 -3.43 7.72 9.38
C LEU A 37 -3.33 8.53 8.08
N ALA A 38 -3.38 7.85 6.93
CA ALA A 38 -3.39 8.49 5.62
C ALA A 38 -4.01 7.57 4.55
N GLN A 39 -4.50 8.18 3.47
CA GLN A 39 -4.90 7.51 2.24
C GLN A 39 -4.22 8.20 1.06
N ASN A 40 -3.57 7.43 0.19
CA ASN A 40 -2.72 7.94 -0.89
C ASN A 40 -3.02 7.22 -2.21
N ARG A 41 -2.54 7.81 -3.32
CA ARG A 41 -2.38 7.17 -4.63
C ARG A 41 -1.00 7.49 -5.19
N LEU A 42 -0.45 6.56 -5.96
CA LEU A 42 0.85 6.72 -6.63
C LEU A 42 0.73 7.30 -8.04
N THR A 43 -0.45 7.18 -8.65
CA THR A 43 -0.71 7.62 -10.02
C THR A 43 -2.17 8.07 -10.16
N ALA A 44 -2.40 8.99 -11.10
CA ALA A 44 -3.74 9.38 -11.54
C ALA A 44 -4.29 8.42 -12.61
N GLU A 45 -3.45 7.61 -13.25
CA GLU A 45 -3.86 6.61 -14.22
C GLU A 45 -4.53 5.40 -13.54
N GLN A 46 -5.38 4.70 -14.28
CA GLN A 46 -5.98 3.47 -13.81
C GLN A 46 -5.01 2.29 -14.01
N GLU A 47 -4.58 1.70 -12.90
CA GLU A 47 -3.71 0.52 -12.86
C GLU A 47 -4.20 -0.49 -11.83
N ASP A 48 -3.88 -1.76 -12.04
CA ASP A 48 -4.25 -2.86 -11.13
C ASP A 48 -3.10 -3.17 -10.17
N PHE A 49 -3.34 -3.07 -8.86
CA PHE A 49 -2.37 -3.35 -7.80
C PHE A 49 -2.72 -4.65 -7.07
N SER A 50 -2.25 -5.78 -7.59
CA SER A 50 -2.54 -7.10 -7.00
C SER A 50 -1.37 -7.72 -6.23
N ALA A 51 -0.27 -6.98 -6.05
CA ALA A 51 0.92 -7.44 -5.34
C ALA A 51 1.01 -6.83 -3.93
N THR A 52 1.42 -7.64 -2.96
CA THR A 52 1.80 -7.18 -1.62
C THR A 52 2.93 -6.15 -1.71
N PRO A 53 2.83 -4.98 -1.05
CA PRO A 53 3.93 -4.01 -1.00
C PRO A 53 5.18 -4.62 -0.38
N ALA A 54 6.36 -4.30 -0.92
CA ALA A 54 7.64 -4.75 -0.35
C ALA A 54 8.30 -3.63 0.43
N ILE A 55 9.01 -3.98 1.50
CA ILE A 55 9.82 -3.06 2.31
C ILE A 55 11.28 -3.46 2.16
N SER A 56 12.14 -2.53 1.76
CA SER A 56 13.58 -2.77 1.66
C SER A 56 14.35 -1.47 1.83
N GLY A 57 15.42 -1.46 2.64
CA GLY A 57 16.29 -0.29 2.78
C GLY A 57 15.61 1.02 3.20
N GLY A 58 14.53 0.95 3.99
CA GLY A 58 13.73 2.12 4.37
C GLY A 58 12.79 2.62 3.26
N GLN A 59 12.60 1.84 2.20
CA GLN A 59 11.75 2.16 1.06
C GLN A 59 10.52 1.25 1.05
N LEU A 60 9.40 1.80 0.59
CA LEU A 60 8.19 1.06 0.23
C LEU A 60 8.12 0.91 -1.28
N ILE A 61 7.96 -0.32 -1.75
CA ILE A 61 7.92 -0.66 -3.16
C ILE A 61 6.53 -1.21 -3.49
N PHE A 62 5.86 -0.57 -4.44
CA PHE A 62 4.54 -0.97 -4.91
C PHE A 62 4.61 -1.36 -6.38
N ARG A 63 4.03 -2.50 -6.74
CA ARG A 63 3.99 -2.97 -8.12
C ARG A 63 2.54 -3.00 -8.61
N SER A 64 2.27 -2.30 -9.70
CA SER A 64 1.03 -2.45 -10.47
C SER A 64 1.22 -3.42 -11.64
N ASN A 65 0.19 -3.59 -12.46
CA ASN A 65 0.31 -4.28 -13.74
C ASN A 65 1.11 -3.50 -14.79
N ARG A 66 1.46 -2.23 -14.55
CA ARG A 66 2.16 -1.35 -15.51
C ARG A 66 3.51 -0.84 -15.02
N HIS A 67 3.62 -0.51 -13.74
CA HIS A 67 4.76 0.19 -13.19
C HIS A 67 5.23 -0.39 -11.85
N LEU A 68 6.47 -0.07 -11.49
CA LEU A 68 7.05 -0.29 -10.18
C LEU A 68 7.36 1.08 -9.57
N TYR A 69 6.78 1.35 -8.40
CA TYR A 69 6.92 2.60 -7.68
C TYR A 69 7.77 2.40 -6.42
N CYS A 70 8.60 3.37 -6.10
CA CYS A 70 9.41 3.41 -4.88
C CYS A 70 9.09 4.69 -4.11
N VAL A 71 8.74 4.54 -2.84
CA VAL A 71 8.50 5.65 -1.91
C VAL A 71 9.54 5.58 -0.81
N SER A 72 10.27 6.67 -0.59
CA SER A 72 11.25 6.80 0.50
C SER A 72 11.07 8.13 1.21
N ALA A 73 11.52 8.21 2.46
CA ALA A 73 11.75 9.51 3.08
C ALA A 73 12.86 10.26 2.30
N GLN A 74 12.73 11.58 2.21
CA GLN A 74 13.84 12.45 1.79
C GLN A 74 14.85 12.58 2.93
#